data_AF-A0A849UTZ1-F1
#
_entry.id   AF-A0A849UTZ1-F1
#
_cell.length_a   1.000
_cell.length_b   1.000
_cell.length_c   1.000
_cell.angle_alpha   90.00
_cell.angle_beta   90.00
_cell.angle_gamma   90.00
#
_symmetry.space_group_name_H-M   'P 1'
#
loop_
_entity.id
_entity.type
_entity.pdbx_description
1 polymer ?
#
loop_
_entity_poly.entity_id
_entity_poly.type
_entity_poly.pdbx_seq_one_letter_code
_entity_poly.pdbx_strand_id
1 'polypeptide(L)'
;MDILILVFLVIKIGKLALQKGLNTKKWKWNLILAWIAGELIGMLIGVAFFGKENIFSCVLLAWGFALTAYFMLLNYLNKLPDV
;
A
#
# COMPACT_ATOMS: atom_id res chain seq x y z
N MET A 1 5.72 10.89 -8.52
CA MET A 1 4.24 10.89 -8.48
C MET A 1 3.68 10.10 -7.30
N ASP A 2 4.52 9.25 -6.70
CA ASP A 2 4.25 8.28 -5.64
C ASP A 2 3.63 8.90 -4.38
N ILE A 3 4.16 10.04 -3.94
CA ILE A 3 3.73 10.69 -2.71
C ILE A 3 2.30 11.25 -2.85
N LEU A 4 1.92 11.78 -4.01
CA LEU A 4 0.57 12.30 -4.24
C LEU A 4 -0.46 11.16 -4.22
N ILE A 5 -0.12 10.03 -4.85
CA ILE A 5 -0.95 8.82 -4.83
C ILE A 5 -1.09 8.34 -3.39
N LEU A 6 0.02 8.18 -2.67
CA LEU A 6 0.01 7.71 -1.28
C LEU A 6 -0.82 8.63 -0.38
N VAL A 7 -0.72 9.95 -0.50
CA VAL A 7 -1.54 10.90 0.25
C VAL A 7 -3.03 10.66 0.00
N PHE A 8 -3.45 10.48 -1.25
CA PHE A 8 -4.84 10.20 -1.58
C PHE A 8 -5.31 8.86 -0.97
N LEU A 9 -4.50 7.81 -1.08
CA LEU A 9 -4.82 6.49 -0.53
C LEU A 9 -4.89 6.51 1.01
N VAL A 10 -3.99 7.23 1.67
CA VAL A 10 -3.99 7.43 3.13
C VAL A 10 -5.25 8.17 3.58
N ILE A 11 -5.68 9.20 2.85
CA ILE A 11 -6.94 9.89 3.14
C ILE A 11 -8.13 8.93 3.00
N LYS A 12 -8.17 8.15 1.92
CA LYS A 12 -9.25 7.20 1.65
C LYS A 12 -9.36 6.11 2.72
N ILE A 13 -8.25 5.47 3.08
CA ILE A 13 -8.21 4.46 4.14
C ILE A 13 -8.56 5.07 5.51
N GLY A 14 -8.11 6.28 5.79
CA GLY A 14 -8.48 6.99 7.01
C GLY A 14 -9.99 7.21 7.12
N LYS A 15 -10.63 7.67 6.04
CA LYS A 15 -12.10 7.86 5.98
C LYS A 15 -12.84 6.53 6.16
N LEU A 16 -12.39 5.47 5.49
CA LEU A 16 -12.99 4.15 5.63
C LEU A 16 -12.84 3.62 7.06
N ALA A 17 -11.66 3.70 7.65
CA ALA A 17 -11.45 3.31 9.04
C ALA A 17 -12.38 4.07 10.01
N LEU A 18 -12.59 5.37 9.77
CA LEU A 18 -13.52 6.17 10.57
C LEU A 18 -14.98 5.66 10.45
N GLN A 19 -15.42 5.33 9.23
CA GLN A 19 -16.75 4.74 8.98
C GLN A 19 -16.95 3.38 9.66
N LYS A 20 -15.86 2.63 9.86
CA LYS A 20 -15.86 1.36 10.60
C LYS A 20 -15.66 1.53 12.11
N GLY A 21 -15.67 2.76 12.64
CA GLY A 21 -15.47 3.04 14.07
C GLY A 21 -14.04 2.80 14.56
N LEU A 22 -13.07 2.69 13.64
CA LEU A 22 -11.68 2.40 13.94
C LEU A 22 -10.85 3.69 14.04
N ASN A 23 -9.72 3.59 14.75
CA ASN A 23 -8.79 4.70 14.89
C ASN A 23 -8.13 5.06 13.54
N THR A 24 -8.56 6.17 12.95
CA THR A 24 -8.06 6.71 11.68
C THR A 24 -6.54 6.82 11.65
N LYS A 25 -5.90 7.32 12.71
CA LYS A 25 -4.43 7.54 12.72
C LYS A 25 -3.68 6.23 12.60
N LYS A 26 -4.13 5.17 13.29
CA LYS A 26 -3.51 3.84 13.22
C LYS A 26 -3.57 3.29 11.80
N TRP A 27 -4.73 3.39 11.13
CA TRP A 27 -4.89 2.86 9.78
C TRP A 27 -4.14 3.66 8.71
N LYS A 28 -3.99 4.97 8.89
CA LYS A 28 -3.11 5.79 8.05
C LYS A 28 -1.65 5.33 8.15
N TRP A 29 -1.15 5.11 9.36
CA TRP A 29 0.22 4.59 9.56
C TRP A 29 0.40 3.18 9.04
N ASN A 30 -0.57 2.29 9.27
CA ASN A 30 -0.52 0.93 8.73
C ASN A 30 -0.40 0.93 7.21
N LEU A 31 -1.13 1.80 6.50
CA LEU A 31 -1.00 1.91 5.05
C LEU A 31 0.38 2.40 4.62
N ILE A 32 0.93 3.44 5.26
CA ILE A 32 2.26 3.97 4.93
C ILE A 32 3.32 2.88 5.13
N LEU A 33 3.28 2.16 6.24
CA LEU A 33 4.22 1.07 6.52
C LEU A 33 4.06 -0.08 5.53
N ALA A 34 2.82 -0.48 5.22
CA ALA A 34 2.54 -1.54 4.27
C ALA A 34 2.96 -1.17 2.84
N TRP A 35 2.83 0.11 2.46
CA TRP A 35 3.29 0.63 1.17
C TRP A 35 4.80 0.51 1.04
N ILE A 36 5.55 1.05 2.01
CA ILE A 36 7.02 1.01 2.03
C ILE A 36 7.51 -0.44 2.05
N ALA A 37 6.89 -1.30 2.86
CA ALA A 37 7.23 -2.72 2.90
C ALA A 37 6.96 -3.40 1.55
N GLY A 38 5.84 -3.08 0.89
CA GLY A 38 5.51 -3.58 -0.44
C GLY A 38 6.54 -3.16 -1.49
N GLU A 39 6.96 -1.90 -1.49
CA GLU A 39 8.00 -1.41 -2.40
C GLU A 39 9.34 -2.13 -2.18
N LEU A 40 9.76 -2.29 -0.93
CA LEU A 40 11.01 -2.99 -0.59
C LEU A 40 10.97 -4.46 -1.01
N ILE A 41 9.90 -5.17 -0.68
CA ILE A 41 9.72 -6.59 -1.04
C ILE A 41 9.69 -6.73 -2.56
N GLY A 42 8.88 -5.92 -3.24
CA GLY A 42 8.76 -5.99 -4.70
C GLY A 42 10.05 -5.58 -5.41
N MET A 43 10.86 -4.68 -4.83
CA MET A 43 12.19 -4.35 -5.37
C MET A 43 13.17 -5.52 -5.19
N LEU A 44 13.20 -6.16 -4.02
CA LEU A 44 14.06 -7.34 -3.77
C LEU A 44 13.71 -8.50 -4.70
N ILE A 45 12.41 -8.79 -4.85
CA ILE A 45 11.91 -9.79 -5.79
C ILE A 45 12.24 -9.35 -7.22
N GLY A 46 12.04 -8.09 -7.57
CA GLY A 46 12.33 -7.54 -8.89
C GLY A 46 13.78 -7.77 -9.29
N VAL A 47 14.73 -7.44 -8.41
CA VAL A 47 16.16 -7.68 -8.63
C VAL A 47 16.47 -9.17 -8.76
N ALA A 48 15.82 -10.02 -7.96
CA ALA A 48 16.03 -11.47 -8.03
C ALA A 48 15.55 -12.08 -9.37
N PHE A 49 14.47 -11.57 -9.96
CA PHE A 49 13.89 -12.09 -11.19
C PHE A 49 14.44 -11.44 -12.47
N PHE A 50 14.59 -10.12 -12.48
CA PHE A 50 14.95 -9.35 -13.68
C PHE A 50 16.42 -8.91 -13.71
N GLY A 51 17.16 -9.09 -12.60
CA GLY A 51 18.51 -8.60 -12.46
C GLY A 51 18.58 -7.08 -12.22
N LYS A 52 19.75 -6.59 -11.81
CA LYS A 52 19.96 -5.17 -11.45
C LYS A 52 19.90 -4.23 -12.66
N GLU A 53 20.04 -4.75 -13.87
CA GLU A 53 20.11 -3.95 -15.09
C GLU A 53 18.72 -3.53 -15.60
N ASN A 54 17.69 -4.29 -15.24
CA ASN A 54 16.30 -4.01 -15.60
C ASN A 54 15.58 -3.23 -14.49
N ILE A 55 16.13 -2.06 -14.14
CA ILE A 55 15.62 -1.22 -13.04
C ILE A 55 14.14 -0.88 -13.25
N PHE A 56 13.75 -0.58 -14.48
CA PHE A 56 12.37 -0.23 -14.81
C PHE A 56 11.38 -1.36 -14.46
N SER A 57 11.69 -2.60 -14.85
CA SER A 57 10.87 -3.78 -14.51
C SER A 57 10.80 -4.00 -12.99
N CYS A 58 11.90 -3.76 -12.28
CA CYS A 58 11.93 -3.89 -10.81
C CYS A 58 11.04 -2.85 -10.12
N VAL A 59 11.08 -1.59 -10.57
CA VAL A 59 10.25 -0.51 -10.02
C VAL A 59 8.76 -0.77 -10.28
N LEU A 60 8.40 -1.24 -11.48
CA LEU A 60 7.02 -1.63 -11.77
C LEU A 60 6.53 -2.76 -10.86
N LEU A 61 7.38 -3.75 -10.57
CA LEU A 61 7.04 -4.82 -9.64
C LEU A 61 6.87 -4.28 -8.21
N ALA A 62 7.78 -3.42 -7.74
CA ALA A 62 7.69 -2.74 -6.44
C ALA A 62 6.37 -1.99 -6.28
N TRP A 63 5.96 -1.23 -7.30
CA TRP A 63 4.66 -0.56 -7.30
C TRP A 63 3.48 -1.52 -7.29
N GLY A 64 3.56 -2.64 -8.02
CA GLY A 64 2.54 -3.69 -7.98
C GLY A 64 2.35 -4.26 -6.58
N PHE A 65 3.43 -4.51 -5.85
CA PHE A 65 3.38 -4.97 -4.46
C PHE A 65 2.82 -3.89 -3.51
N ALA A 66 3.23 -2.64 -3.66
CA ALA A 66 2.72 -1.53 -2.84
C ALA A 66 1.20 -1.31 -3.02
N LEU A 67 0.73 -1.36 -4.28
CA LEU A 67 -0.69 -1.31 -4.59
C LEU A 67 -1.46 -2.51 -4.02
N THR A 68 -0.87 -3.71 -4.10
CA THR A 68 -1.47 -4.92 -3.52
C THR A 68 -1.64 -4.78 -2.02
N ALA A 69 -0.65 -4.23 -1.30
CA ALA A 69 -0.74 -3.95 0.12
C ALA A 69 -1.90 -2.99 0.44
N TYR A 70 -2.05 -1.91 -0.34
CA TYR A 70 -3.21 -1.02 -0.23
C TYR A 70 -4.55 -1.77 -0.43
N PHE A 71 -4.67 -2.61 -1.47
CA PHE A 71 -5.89 -3.36 -1.73
C PHE A 71 -6.21 -4.39 -0.64
N MET A 72 -5.19 -5.00 -0.01
CA MET A 72 -5.38 -5.88 1.14
C MET A 72 -6.01 -5.14 2.31
N LEU A 73 -5.48 -3.95 2.66
CA LEU A 73 -6.05 -3.11 3.73
C LEU A 73 -7.46 -2.64 3.38
N LEU A 74 -7.69 -2.23 2.13
CA LEU A 74 -9.00 -1.81 1.64
C LEU A 74 -10.04 -2.93 1.77
N ASN A 75 -9.69 -4.14 1.30
CA ASN A 75 -10.58 -5.29 1.35
C ASN A 75 -10.87 -5.71 2.79
N TYR A 76 -9.86 -5.68 3.66
CA TYR A 76 -10.05 -5.96 5.08
C TYR A 76 -11.05 -4.98 5.72
N LEU A 77 -10.84 -3.67 5.54
CA LEU A 77 -11.70 -2.65 6.13
C LEU A 77 -13.13 -2.72 5.58
N ASN A 78 -13.29 -2.97 4.27
CA ASN A 78 -14.62 -3.09 3.65
C ASN A 78 -15.44 -4.27 4.19
N LYS A 79 -14.79 -5.33 4.69
CA LYS A 79 -15.48 -6.49 5.29
C LYS A 79 -16.00 -6.23 6.70
N LEU A 80 -15.56 -5.14 7.34
CA LEU A 80 -16.04 -4.77 8.66
C LEU A 80 -17.42 -4.08 8.54
N PRO A 81 -18.32 -4.28 9.52
CA PRO A 81 -19.58 -3.57 9.56
C PRO A 81 -19.36 -2.06 9.73
N ASP A 82 -20.23 -1.27 9.13
CA ASP A 82 -20.31 0.16 9.42
C ASP A 82 -20.91 0.39 10.81
N VAL A 83 -20.49 1.47 11.46
CA VAL A 83 -21.09 1.96 12.72
C VAL A 83 -22.10 3.06 12.47
#